data_AF-A0A2R6JAW8-F1
#
_entry.id   AF-A0A2R6JAW8-F1
#
_cell.length_a   1.000
_cell.length_b   1.000
_cell.length_c   1.000
_cell.angle_alpha   90.00
_cell.angle_beta   90.00
_cell.angle_gamma   90.00
#
_symmetry.space_group_name_H-M   'P 1'
#
loop_
_entity.id
_entity.type
_entity.pdbx_description
1 polymer ?
#
loop_
_entity_poly.entity_id
_entity_poly.type
_entity_poly.pdbx_seq_one_letter_code
_entity_poly.pdbx_strand_id
1 'polypeptide(L)'
;MSAIGTSINVGMVALIVVSLVGTAGATVVYQDSADDLRSQNEELRSQNEELRTQLNATRSDLEDAREQVDTLESRLETRTQDVDQVTGELERAESELSATEEELDRTTSELQQAEDSKNETIENLRSEIENLEGRIRVLENENENLRNENSRLESDLRSLCSDEENEDKAECDDY
;
A
#
# COMPACT_ATOMS: atom_id res chain seq x y z
N MET A 1 32.90 -43.70 119.75
CA MET A 1 31.89 -43.11 118.84
C MET A 1 31.51 -44.21 117.86
N SER A 2 30.24 -44.61 117.85
CA SER A 2 29.76 -45.85 117.22
C SER A 2 29.50 -45.64 115.73
N ALA A 3 30.03 -46.53 114.88
CA ALA A 3 29.82 -46.55 113.44
C ALA A 3 28.53 -47.30 113.12
N ILE A 4 27.60 -46.64 112.42
CA ILE A 4 26.35 -47.21 111.93
C ILE A 4 26.66 -47.99 110.64
N GLY A 5 26.52 -49.32 110.69
CA GLY A 5 26.55 -50.19 109.52
C GLY A 5 25.19 -50.83 109.30
N THR A 6 24.50 -50.45 108.22
CA THR A 6 23.20 -50.98 107.82
C THR A 6 23.36 -51.84 106.56
N SER A 7 22.87 -53.09 106.59
CA SER A 7 22.93 -54.03 105.47
C SER A 7 21.96 -53.62 104.37
N ILE A 8 22.50 -53.12 103.26
CA ILE A 8 21.75 -52.69 102.08
C ILE A 8 21.14 -53.93 101.38
N ASN A 9 19.81 -53.94 101.20
CA ASN A 9 19.11 -55.03 100.50
C ASN A 9 19.39 -54.93 98.99
N VAL A 10 20.26 -55.81 98.50
CA VAL A 10 20.82 -55.80 97.13
C VAL A 10 19.72 -55.82 96.05
N GLY A 11 18.60 -56.52 96.30
CA GLY A 11 17.47 -56.55 95.37
C GLY A 11 16.77 -55.20 95.19
N MET A 12 16.71 -54.38 96.24
CA MET A 12 16.11 -53.04 96.18
C MET A 12 17.02 -52.06 95.43
N VAL A 13 18.34 -52.17 95.63
CA VAL A 13 19.32 -51.38 94.88
C VAL A 13 19.32 -51.77 93.40
N ALA A 14 19.24 -53.06 93.08
CA ALA A 14 19.15 -53.52 91.69
C ALA A 14 17.90 -52.98 90.98
N LEU A 15 16.74 -52.93 91.66
CA LEU A 15 15.51 -52.37 91.11
C LEU A 15 15.60 -50.85 90.85
N ILE A 16 16.21 -50.11 91.77
CA ILE A 16 16.44 -48.67 91.62
C ILE A 16 17.42 -48.39 90.48
N VAL A 17 18.48 -49.20 90.35
CA VAL A 17 19.45 -49.06 89.25
C VAL A 17 18.79 -49.42 87.92
N VAL A 18 17.98 -50.48 87.85
CA VAL A 18 17.25 -50.84 86.62
C VAL A 18 16.20 -49.80 86.26
N SER A 19 15.51 -49.20 87.23
CA SER A 19 14.55 -48.12 86.94
C SER A 19 15.26 -46.82 86.52
N LEU A 20 16.39 -46.47 87.15
CA LEU A 20 17.21 -45.33 86.76
C LEU A 20 17.83 -45.53 85.37
N VAL A 21 18.31 -46.73 85.06
CA VAL A 21 18.88 -47.06 83.74
C VAL A 21 17.78 -47.15 82.68
N GLY A 22 16.60 -47.69 83.02
CA GLY A 22 15.45 -47.75 82.11
C GLY A 22 14.85 -46.36 81.82
N THR A 23 14.76 -45.49 82.83
CA THR A 23 14.30 -44.10 82.65
C THR A 23 15.34 -43.22 81.97
N ALA A 24 16.63 -43.39 82.27
CA ALA A 24 17.72 -42.72 81.55
C ALA A 24 17.81 -43.19 80.09
N GLY A 25 17.68 -44.49 79.83
CA GLY A 25 17.67 -45.04 78.47
C GLY A 25 16.48 -44.55 77.64
N ALA A 26 15.28 -44.49 78.21
CA ALA A 26 14.11 -43.95 77.52
C ALA A 26 14.23 -42.45 77.25
N THR A 27 14.74 -41.66 78.20
CA THR A 27 14.87 -40.20 78.03
C THR A 27 15.93 -39.81 76.99
N VAL A 28 17.02 -40.57 76.87
CA VAL A 28 18.02 -40.35 75.81
C VAL A 28 17.44 -40.65 74.42
N VAL A 29 16.65 -41.73 74.26
CA VAL A 29 15.98 -42.05 72.99
C VAL A 29 14.89 -41.03 72.62
N TYR A 30 14.16 -40.50 73.61
CA TYR A 30 13.18 -39.44 73.39
C TYR A 30 13.82 -38.10 73.03
N GLN A 31 15.00 -37.78 73.58
CA GLN A 31 15.74 -36.58 73.19
C GLN A 31 16.19 -36.65 71.72
N ASP A 32 16.77 -37.78 71.32
CA ASP A 32 17.22 -38.00 69.94
C ASP A 32 16.06 -37.91 68.94
N SER A 33 14.91 -38.52 69.28
CA SER A 33 13.69 -38.45 68.48
C SER A 33 13.09 -37.03 68.44
N ALA A 34 13.16 -36.28 69.54
CA ALA A 34 12.65 -34.91 69.61
C ALA A 34 13.53 -33.92 68.83
N ASP A 35 14.85 -34.14 68.81
CA ASP A 35 15.79 -33.32 68.05
C ASP A 35 15.70 -33.62 66.55
N ASP A 36 15.52 -34.89 66.15
CA ASP A 36 15.25 -35.26 64.76
C ASP A 36 13.92 -34.65 64.26
N LEU A 37 12.85 -34.71 65.07
CA LEU A 37 11.58 -34.04 64.76
C LEU A 37 11.73 -32.52 64.64
N ARG A 38 12.56 -31.89 65.47
CA ARG A 38 12.84 -30.44 65.38
C ARG A 38 13.56 -30.11 64.08
N SER A 39 14.60 -30.87 63.73
CA SER A 39 15.33 -30.69 62.48
C SER A 39 14.42 -30.82 61.27
N GLN A 40 13.57 -31.87 61.23
CA GLN A 40 12.58 -32.04 60.18
C GLN A 40 11.57 -30.88 60.12
N ASN A 41 11.16 -30.33 61.27
CA ASN A 41 10.24 -29.19 61.32
C ASN A 41 10.88 -27.91 60.77
N GLU A 42 12.15 -27.66 61.10
CA GLU A 42 12.92 -26.53 60.60
C GLU A 42 13.13 -26.65 59.08
N GLU A 43 13.46 -27.83 58.59
CA GLU A 43 13.60 -28.08 57.15
C GLU A 43 12.27 -27.91 56.39
N LEU A 44 11.17 -28.45 56.92
CA LEU A 44 9.83 -28.25 56.34
C LEU A 44 9.40 -26.77 56.34
N ARG A 45 9.82 -25.98 57.34
CA ARG A 45 9.58 -24.53 57.36
C ARG A 45 10.38 -23.83 56.28
N SER A 46 11.67 -24.16 56.14
CA SER A 46 12.52 -23.63 55.08
C SER A 46 11.96 -23.94 53.68
N GLN A 47 11.56 -25.19 53.44
CA GLN A 47 10.94 -25.59 52.18
C GLN A 47 9.61 -24.87 51.93
N ASN A 48 8.80 -24.64 52.98
CA ASN A 48 7.57 -23.85 52.86
C ASN A 48 7.84 -22.40 52.46
N GLU A 49 8.85 -21.76 53.06
CA GLU A 49 9.23 -20.38 52.73
C GLU A 49 9.76 -20.27 51.29
N GLU A 50 10.56 -21.25 50.85
CA GLU A 50 11.03 -21.33 49.49
C GLU A 50 9.88 -21.53 48.49
N LEU A 51 8.99 -22.50 48.73
CA LEU A 51 7.81 -22.74 47.89
C LEU A 51 6.89 -21.52 47.82
N ARG A 52 6.72 -20.78 48.91
CA ARG A 52 5.95 -19.52 48.92
C ARG A 52 6.61 -18.44 48.06
N THR A 53 7.94 -18.35 48.11
CA THR A 53 8.71 -17.42 47.29
C THR A 53 8.58 -17.76 45.81
N GLN A 54 8.75 -19.04 45.45
CA GLN A 54 8.56 -19.53 44.09
C GLN A 54 7.13 -19.30 43.59
N LEU A 55 6.12 -19.59 44.41
CA LEU A 55 4.71 -19.37 44.06
C LEU A 55 4.42 -17.88 43.78
N ASN A 56 4.98 -16.98 44.58
CA ASN A 56 4.82 -15.54 44.35
C ASN A 56 5.54 -15.09 43.07
N ALA A 57 6.74 -15.60 42.80
CA ALA A 57 7.46 -15.32 41.56
C ALA A 57 6.66 -15.80 40.34
N THR A 58 6.20 -17.05 40.34
CA THR A 58 5.38 -17.61 39.26
C THR A 58 4.05 -16.85 39.06
N ARG A 59 3.45 -16.33 40.14
CA ARG A 59 2.26 -15.47 40.02
C ARG A 59 2.57 -14.14 39.34
N SER A 60 3.68 -13.51 39.69
CA SER A 60 4.15 -12.29 39.03
C SER A 60 4.41 -12.55 37.55
N ASP A 61 5.14 -13.62 37.22
CA ASP A 61 5.43 -13.98 35.83
C ASP A 61 4.16 -14.24 35.02
N LEU A 62 3.14 -14.86 35.64
CA LEU A 62 1.85 -15.11 35.01
C LEU A 62 1.07 -13.81 34.76
N GLU A 63 1.12 -12.86 35.68
CA GLU A 63 0.50 -11.53 35.52
C GLU A 63 1.19 -10.76 34.39
N ASP A 64 2.53 -10.72 34.37
CA ASP A 64 3.32 -10.07 33.32
C ASP A 64 3.08 -10.72 31.94
N ALA A 65 2.96 -12.05 31.89
CA ALA A 65 2.65 -12.76 30.65
C ALA A 65 1.24 -12.44 30.13
N ARG A 66 0.26 -12.27 31.02
CA ARG A 66 -1.11 -11.87 30.65
C ARG A 66 -1.15 -10.47 30.08
N GLU A 67 -0.48 -9.51 30.72
CA GLU A 67 -0.42 -8.12 30.21
C GLU A 67 0.27 -8.04 28.84
N GLN A 68 1.29 -8.87 28.61
CA GLN A 68 1.92 -9.00 27.30
C GLN A 68 0.98 -9.57 26.23
N VAL A 69 0.18 -10.59 26.58
CA VAL A 69 -0.82 -11.14 25.66
C VAL A 69 -1.86 -10.07 25.30
N ASP A 70 -2.42 -9.38 26.29
CA ASP A 70 -3.42 -8.31 26.06
C ASP A 70 -2.85 -7.20 25.16
N THR A 71 -1.59 -6.82 25.38
CA THR A 71 -0.88 -5.84 24.55
C THR A 71 -0.68 -6.33 23.11
N LEU A 72 -0.32 -7.60 22.94
CA LEU A 72 -0.13 -8.21 21.62
C LEU A 72 -1.46 -8.33 20.86
N GLU A 73 -2.54 -8.69 21.55
CA GLU A 73 -3.88 -8.75 20.96
C GLU A 73 -4.33 -7.38 20.44
N SER A 74 -4.17 -6.32 21.24
CA SER A 74 -4.49 -4.94 20.81
C SER A 74 -3.66 -4.49 19.61
N ARG A 75 -2.37 -4.84 19.58
CA ARG A 75 -1.50 -4.56 18.42
C ARG A 75 -1.92 -5.33 17.18
N LEU A 76 -2.33 -6.59 17.33
CA LEU A 76 -2.79 -7.42 16.23
C LEU A 76 -4.09 -6.87 15.63
N GLU A 77 -5.03 -6.45 16.48
CA GLU A 77 -6.27 -5.80 16.04
C GLU A 77 -5.97 -4.53 15.25
N THR A 78 -5.12 -3.65 15.80
CA THR A 78 -4.71 -2.41 15.11
C THR A 78 -4.06 -2.72 13.76
N ARG A 79 -3.15 -3.70 13.71
CA ARG A 79 -2.49 -4.09 12.45
C ARG A 79 -3.44 -4.70 11.44
N THR A 80 -4.47 -5.40 11.90
CA THR A 80 -5.50 -5.95 11.03
C THR A 80 -6.30 -4.81 10.39
N GLN A 81 -6.70 -3.82 11.19
CA GLN A 81 -7.36 -2.62 10.69
C GLN A 81 -6.48 -1.82 9.71
N ASP A 82 -5.18 -1.67 10.00
CA ASP A 82 -4.24 -1.02 9.09
C ASP A 82 -4.18 -1.75 7.73
N VAL A 83 -4.13 -3.08 7.74
CA VAL A 83 -4.12 -3.90 6.51
C VAL A 83 -5.41 -3.74 5.72
N ASP A 84 -6.57 -3.77 6.39
CA ASP A 84 -7.87 -3.58 5.74
C ASP A 84 -7.97 -2.18 5.09
N GLN A 85 -7.47 -1.15 5.78
CA GLN A 85 -7.43 0.20 5.24
C GLN A 85 -6.54 0.29 3.99
N VAL A 86 -5.29 -0.19 4.09
CA VAL A 86 -4.34 -0.16 2.97
C VAL A 86 -4.84 -0.97 1.79
N THR A 87 -5.51 -2.11 2.04
CA THR A 87 -6.13 -2.92 0.97
C THR A 87 -7.22 -2.13 0.26
N GLY A 88 -8.10 -1.46 1.01
CA GLY A 88 -9.14 -0.62 0.41
C GLY A 88 -8.57 0.61 -0.32
N GLU A 89 -7.47 1.19 0.14
CA GLU A 89 -6.78 2.27 -0.58
C GLU A 89 -6.18 1.76 -1.90
N LEU A 90 -5.59 0.56 -1.89
CA LEU A 90 -5.04 -0.08 -3.08
C LEU A 90 -6.12 -0.36 -4.14
N GLU A 91 -7.25 -0.95 -3.75
CA GLU A 91 -8.37 -1.23 -4.67
C GLU A 91 -8.92 0.04 -5.34
N ARG A 92 -8.98 1.16 -4.59
CA ARG A 92 -9.38 2.46 -5.14
C ARG A 92 -8.36 2.99 -6.13
N ALA A 93 -7.08 2.94 -5.78
CA ALA A 93 -6.00 3.37 -6.67
C ALA A 93 -5.95 2.55 -7.96
N GLU A 94 -6.17 1.23 -7.89
CA GLU A 94 -6.27 0.36 -9.06
C GLU A 94 -7.46 0.73 -9.95
N SER A 95 -8.61 1.04 -9.35
CA SER A 95 -9.80 1.46 -10.09
C SER A 95 -9.60 2.82 -10.78
N GLU A 96 -8.98 3.78 -10.09
CA GLU A 96 -8.65 5.09 -10.66
C GLU A 96 -7.62 4.98 -11.79
N LEU A 97 -6.62 4.11 -11.64
CA LEU A 97 -5.64 3.84 -12.68
C LEU A 97 -6.31 3.28 -13.94
N SER A 98 -7.15 2.26 -13.79
CA SER A 98 -7.88 1.67 -14.91
C SER A 98 -8.78 2.68 -15.64
N ALA A 99 -9.49 3.54 -14.90
CA ALA A 99 -10.31 4.59 -15.50
C ALA A 99 -9.46 5.62 -16.28
N THR A 100 -8.29 5.98 -15.73
CA THR A 100 -7.36 6.91 -16.38
C THR A 100 -6.76 6.31 -17.65
N GLU A 101 -6.43 5.01 -17.65
CA GLU A 101 -5.95 4.30 -18.83
C GLU A 101 -7.01 4.27 -19.95
N GLU A 102 -8.27 3.99 -19.61
CA GLU A 102 -9.38 4.03 -20.58
C GLU A 102 -9.62 5.43 -21.16
N GLU A 103 -9.48 6.48 -20.33
CA GLU A 103 -9.59 7.86 -20.78
C GLU A 103 -8.44 8.23 -21.72
N LEU A 104 -7.21 7.83 -21.39
CA LEU A 104 -6.04 8.06 -22.22
C LEU A 104 -6.17 7.39 -23.59
N ASP A 105 -6.63 6.14 -23.63
CA ASP A 105 -6.86 5.41 -24.89
C ASP A 105 -7.93 6.07 -25.75
N ARG A 106 -9.02 6.54 -25.13
CA ARG A 106 -10.08 7.30 -25.81
C ARG A 106 -9.54 8.60 -26.39
N THR A 107 -8.87 9.42 -25.58
CA THR A 107 -8.32 10.71 -26.04
C THR A 107 -7.28 10.51 -27.14
N THR A 108 -6.44 9.49 -27.04
CA THR A 108 -5.46 9.15 -28.10
C THR A 108 -6.16 8.79 -29.41
N SER A 109 -7.23 7.99 -29.34
CA SER A 109 -8.03 7.60 -30.51
C SER A 109 -8.78 8.79 -31.14
N GLU A 110 -9.30 9.69 -30.32
CA GLU A 110 -9.95 10.92 -30.77
C GLU A 110 -8.96 11.87 -31.44
N LEU A 111 -7.75 12.01 -30.88
CA LEU A 111 -6.70 12.83 -31.45
C LEU A 111 -6.27 12.30 -32.82
N GLN A 112 -6.06 10.99 -32.96
CA GLN A 112 -5.71 10.38 -34.25
C GLN A 112 -6.80 10.64 -35.31
N GLN A 113 -8.07 10.45 -34.97
CA GLN A 113 -9.18 10.72 -35.90
C GLN A 113 -9.24 12.20 -36.31
N ALA A 114 -8.99 13.11 -35.38
CA ALA A 114 -8.95 14.54 -35.67
C ALA A 114 -7.78 14.90 -36.60
N GLU A 115 -6.61 14.29 -36.40
CA GLU A 115 -5.46 14.46 -37.29
C GLU A 115 -5.73 13.94 -38.70
N ASP A 116 -6.32 12.74 -38.82
CA ASP A 116 -6.66 12.14 -40.12
C ASP A 116 -7.67 13.02 -40.88
N SER A 117 -8.74 13.47 -40.22
CA SER A 117 -9.75 14.36 -40.81
C SER A 117 -9.15 15.70 -41.25
N LYS A 118 -8.24 16.25 -40.45
CA LYS A 118 -7.54 17.49 -40.80
C LYS A 118 -6.64 17.29 -42.02
N ASN A 119 -5.92 16.18 -42.10
CA ASN A 119 -5.06 15.87 -43.24
C ASN A 119 -5.86 15.71 -44.53
N GLU A 120 -6.98 14.98 -44.48
CA GLU A 120 -7.91 14.85 -45.61
C GLU A 120 -8.44 16.22 -46.07
N THR A 121 -8.82 17.08 -45.13
CA THR A 121 -9.27 18.44 -45.43
C THR A 121 -8.17 19.26 -46.12
N ILE A 122 -6.92 19.15 -45.65
CA ILE A 122 -5.77 19.84 -46.25
C ILE A 122 -5.53 19.35 -47.69
N GLU A 123 -5.62 18.04 -47.94
CA GLU A 123 -5.44 17.46 -49.27
C GLU A 123 -6.54 17.91 -50.24
N ASN A 124 -7.79 17.94 -49.77
CA ASN A 124 -8.93 18.43 -50.55
C ASN A 124 -8.77 19.91 -50.91
N LEU A 125 -8.41 20.77 -49.94
CA LEU A 125 -8.18 22.19 -50.17
C LEU A 125 -7.01 22.45 -51.13
N ARG A 126 -5.92 21.67 -51.04
CA ARG A 126 -4.80 21.75 -51.99
C ARG A 126 -5.25 21.43 -53.40
N SER A 127 -6.02 20.36 -53.57
CA SER A 127 -6.56 19.95 -54.88
C SER A 127 -7.50 21.00 -55.47
N GLU A 128 -8.32 21.64 -54.62
CA GLU A 128 -9.20 22.72 -55.03
C GLU A 128 -8.42 23.97 -55.49
N ILE A 129 -7.37 24.35 -54.75
CA ILE A 129 -6.47 25.45 -55.14
C ILE A 129 -5.85 25.17 -56.51
N GLU A 130 -5.28 23.98 -56.73
CA GLU A 130 -4.68 23.61 -58.02
C GLU A 130 -5.69 23.68 -59.17
N ASN A 131 -6.93 23.24 -58.92
CA ASN A 131 -8.01 23.34 -59.91
C ASN A 131 -8.35 24.80 -60.24
N LEU A 132 -8.51 25.65 -59.23
CA LEU A 132 -8.82 27.06 -59.40
C LEU A 132 -7.69 27.80 -60.12
N GLU A 133 -6.43 27.53 -59.79
CA GLU A 133 -5.27 28.07 -60.50
C GLU A 133 -5.23 27.62 -61.97
N GLY A 134 -5.61 26.37 -62.25
CA GLY A 134 -5.80 25.88 -63.62
C GLY A 134 -6.86 26.67 -64.38
N ARG A 135 -8.02 26.92 -63.76
CA ARG A 135 -9.12 27.68 -64.35
C ARG A 135 -8.75 29.14 -64.60
N ILE A 136 -8.04 29.78 -63.66
CA ILE A 136 -7.53 31.15 -63.82
C ILE A 136 -6.65 31.22 -65.07
N ARG A 137 -5.68 30.31 -65.22
CA ARG A 137 -4.81 30.28 -66.41
C ARG A 137 -5.58 30.12 -67.73
N VAL A 138 -6.60 29.28 -67.75
CA VAL A 138 -7.45 29.10 -68.96
C VAL A 138 -8.19 30.40 -69.29
N LEU A 139 -8.82 31.02 -68.29
CA LEU A 139 -9.55 32.29 -68.46
C LEU A 139 -8.63 33.43 -68.88
N GLU A 140 -7.41 33.49 -68.35
CA GLU A 140 -6.40 34.49 -68.75
C GLU A 140 -6.03 34.36 -70.23
N ASN A 141 -5.74 33.13 -70.69
CA ASN A 141 -5.45 32.85 -72.10
C ASN A 141 -6.64 33.18 -73.02
N GLU A 142 -7.86 32.84 -72.60
CA GLU A 142 -9.08 33.18 -73.34
C GLU A 142 -9.27 34.70 -73.44
N ASN A 143 -9.03 35.44 -72.36
CA ASN A 143 -9.10 36.90 -72.37
C ASN A 143 -8.07 37.52 -73.32
N GLU A 144 -6.84 36.99 -73.34
CA GLU A 144 -5.80 37.43 -74.26
C GLU A 144 -6.19 37.16 -75.72
N ASN A 145 -6.71 35.97 -76.03
CA ASN A 145 -7.17 35.63 -77.37
C ASN A 145 -8.30 36.56 -77.83
N LEU A 146 -9.31 36.80 -76.98
CA LEU A 146 -10.42 37.71 -77.29
C LEU A 146 -9.93 39.16 -77.51
N ARG A 147 -8.95 39.64 -76.73
CA ARG A 147 -8.35 40.96 -76.94
C ARG A 147 -7.62 41.05 -78.28
N ASN A 148 -6.87 40.02 -78.64
CA ASN A 148 -6.16 39.95 -79.92
C ASN A 148 -7.15 39.89 -81.10
N GLU A 149 -8.25 39.15 -80.98
CA GLU A 149 -9.30 39.08 -81.98
C GLU A 149 -10.03 40.42 -82.14
N ASN A 150 -10.43 41.06 -81.04
CA ASN A 150 -11.00 42.41 -81.08
C ASN A 150 -10.06 43.41 -81.77
N SER A 151 -8.76 43.37 -81.44
CA SER A 151 -7.77 44.26 -82.08
C SER A 151 -7.66 44.03 -83.59
N ARG A 152 -7.76 42.78 -84.05
CA ARG A 152 -7.77 42.45 -85.48
C ARG A 152 -9.03 42.93 -86.17
N LEU A 153 -10.19 42.65 -85.58
CA LEU A 153 -11.49 43.09 -86.11
C LEU A 153 -11.56 44.62 -86.19
N GLU A 154 -11.07 45.34 -85.18
CA GLU A 154 -10.95 46.81 -85.22
C GLU A 154 -10.03 47.27 -86.37
N SER A 155 -8.91 46.59 -86.61
CA SER A 155 -8.02 46.91 -87.74
C SER A 155 -8.68 46.64 -89.09
N ASP A 156 -9.39 45.52 -89.23
CA ASP A 156 -10.10 45.15 -90.46
C ASP A 156 -11.23 46.14 -90.75
N LEU A 157 -11.99 46.55 -89.72
CA LEU A 157 -13.01 47.60 -89.82
C LEU A 157 -12.42 48.93 -90.32
N ARG A 158 -11.31 49.40 -89.73
CA ARG A 158 -10.63 50.62 -90.21
C ARG A 158 -10.18 50.50 -91.66
N SER A 159 -9.63 49.35 -92.05
CA SER A 159 -9.21 49.13 -93.43
C SER A 159 -10.40 49.20 -94.39
N LEU A 160 -11.51 48.53 -94.08
CA LEU A 160 -12.71 48.51 -94.92
C LEU A 160 -13.37 49.89 -95.01
N CYS A 161 -13.34 50.68 -93.93
CA CYS A 161 -13.89 52.03 -93.90
C CYS A 161 -13.02 53.05 -94.64
N SER A 162 -11.73 52.77 -94.79
CA SER A 162 -10.83 53.58 -95.63
C SER A 162 -10.97 53.34 -97.14
N ASP A 163 -11.71 52.30 -97.55
CA ASP A 163 -11.98 52.04 -98.96
C ASP A 163 -13.02 53.04 -99.50
N GLU A 164 -12.75 53.66 -100.65
CA GLU A 164 -13.55 54.73 -101.27
C GLU A 164 -15.02 54.34 -101.53
N GLU A 165 -15.32 53.04 -101.70
CA GLU A 165 -16.68 52.52 -101.85
C GLU A 165 -17.50 52.51 -100.54
N ASN A 166 -16.84 52.66 -99.40
CA ASN A 166 -17.42 52.53 -98.06
C ASN A 166 -17.31 53.81 -97.22
N GLU A 167 -16.56 54.82 -97.66
CA GLU A 167 -16.24 56.05 -96.90
C GLU A 167 -17.49 56.83 -96.43
N ASP A 168 -18.60 56.77 -97.17
CA ASP A 168 -19.86 57.47 -96.84
C ASP A 168 -20.86 56.62 -96.01
N LYS A 169 -20.49 55.41 -95.57
CA LYS A 169 -21.40 54.52 -94.81
C LYS A 169 -21.43 54.88 -93.33
N ALA A 170 -22.62 54.90 -92.75
CA ALA A 170 -22.84 55.25 -91.33
C ALA A 170 -22.11 54.31 -90.35
N GLU A 171 -21.85 53.06 -90.74
CA GLU A 171 -21.08 52.10 -89.93
C GLU A 171 -19.58 52.48 -89.78
N CYS A 172 -19.10 53.43 -90.59
CA CYS A 172 -17.72 53.94 -90.57
C CYS A 172 -17.57 55.26 -89.80
N ASP A 173 -18.64 55.80 -89.21
CA ASP A 173 -18.60 57.09 -88.51
C ASP A 173 -17.60 57.13 -87.32
N ASP A 174 -17.24 55.97 -86.76
CA ASP A 174 -16.31 55.83 -85.63
C ASP A 174 -14.92 55.22 -86.01
N TYR A 175 -14.67 54.89 -87.29
CA TYR A 175 -13.48 54.14 -87.74
C TYR A 175 -12.77 54.76 -88.95
#